data_AF-A0A940TAF7-F1
#
_entry.id   AF-A0A940TAF7-F1
#
_cell.length_a   1.000
_cell.length_b   1.000
_cell.length_c   1.000
_cell.angle_alpha   90.00
_cell.angle_beta   90.00
_cell.angle_gamma   90.00
#
_symmetry.space_group_name_H-M   'P 1'
#
loop_
_entity.id
_entity.type
_entity.pdbx_description
1 polymer ?
#
loop_
_entity_poly.entity_id
_entity_poly.type
_entity_poly.pdbx_seq_one_letter_code
_entity_poly.pdbx_strand_id
1 'polypeptide(L)'
;MKKKLDLSTVMSLLHLTVILSLACFGTALLTLSILAIPSVTAAFVIGKDVIYRKFDVNDGLLRRFFSELSAQMCMMKYFPLQLLIILQTAGIVGAQRTGMTFLSYPMLICISILTAVIIYIISYHIFFSPKPTVTEVLVAMLYRIHYFLIVWIVMLLVTVLFGVQLMGILLIFGEALLLAVEISSFLGVMGFKKLKNMLTDEEKEFFGEDVLKKL
;
A
#
# COMPACT_ATOMS: atom_id res chain seq x y z
N MET A 1 -20.52 -7.97 -20.66
CA MET A 1 -20.42 -9.44 -20.49
C MET A 1 -19.86 -9.74 -19.10
N LYS A 2 -20.68 -10.20 -18.13
CA LYS A 2 -20.18 -10.64 -16.81
C LYS A 2 -19.49 -12.00 -16.99
N LYS A 3 -18.18 -12.01 -17.23
CA LYS A 3 -17.38 -13.26 -17.17
C LYS A 3 -17.44 -13.76 -15.72
N LYS A 4 -17.96 -14.98 -15.53
CA LYS A 4 -17.84 -15.68 -14.25
C LYS A 4 -16.37 -15.73 -13.88
N LEU A 5 -16.07 -15.33 -12.64
CA LEU A 5 -14.73 -15.45 -12.07
C LEU A 5 -14.47 -16.96 -11.92
N ASP A 6 -13.71 -17.55 -12.85
CA ASP A 6 -13.38 -18.98 -12.75
C ASP A 6 -12.49 -19.22 -11.53
N LEU A 7 -12.71 -20.34 -10.84
CA LEU A 7 -11.95 -20.74 -9.65
C LEU A 7 -10.43 -20.73 -9.93
N SER A 8 -10.03 -21.09 -11.15
CA SER A 8 -8.64 -21.05 -11.61
C SER A 8 -8.06 -19.64 -11.63
N THR A 9 -8.86 -18.63 -11.99
CA THR A 9 -8.44 -17.22 -12.01
C THR A 9 -8.29 -16.70 -10.57
N VAL A 10 -9.19 -17.08 -9.67
CA VAL A 10 -9.11 -16.73 -8.24
C VAL A 10 -7.86 -17.33 -7.62
N MET A 11 -7.59 -18.60 -7.89
CA MET A 11 -6.43 -19.30 -7.33
C MET A 11 -5.10 -18.78 -7.89
N SER A 12 -5.08 -18.37 -9.16
CA SER A 12 -3.93 -17.71 -9.79
C SER A 12 -3.67 -16.32 -9.19
N LEU A 13 -4.72 -15.52 -8.96
CA LEU A 13 -4.60 -14.22 -8.28
C LEU A 13 -4.09 -14.37 -6.86
N LEU A 14 -4.58 -15.38 -6.12
CA LEU A 14 -4.15 -15.65 -4.77
C LEU A 14 -2.67 -16.05 -4.72
N HIS A 15 -2.21 -16.92 -5.65
CA HIS A 15 -0.79 -17.25 -5.78
C HIS A 15 0.06 -16.03 -6.11
N LEU A 16 -0.40 -15.21 -7.04
CA LEU A 16 0.27 -13.98 -7.41
C LEU A 16 0.45 -13.06 -6.19
N THR A 17 -0.63 -12.80 -5.45
CA THR A 17 -0.60 -12.00 -4.23
C THR A 17 0.38 -12.59 -3.23
N VAL A 18 0.29 -13.89 -2.93
CA VAL A 18 1.17 -14.56 -1.94
C VAL A 18 2.65 -14.46 -2.32
N ILE A 19 3.00 -14.69 -3.59
CA ILE A 19 4.41 -14.63 -3.99
C ILE A 19 4.92 -13.18 -4.01
N LEU A 20 4.11 -12.23 -4.44
CA LEU A 20 4.46 -10.81 -4.46
C LEU A 20 4.64 -10.24 -3.05
N SER A 21 3.71 -10.60 -2.17
CA SER A 21 3.76 -10.41 -0.71
C SER A 21 5.06 -10.95 -0.12
N LEU A 22 5.39 -12.22 -0.39
CA LEU A 22 6.60 -12.86 0.12
C LEU A 22 7.87 -12.19 -0.41
N ALA A 23 7.89 -11.80 -1.69
CA ALA A 23 9.02 -11.10 -2.29
C ALA A 23 9.22 -9.70 -1.69
N CYS A 24 8.12 -8.94 -1.52
CA CYS A 24 8.12 -7.63 -0.90
C CYS A 24 8.57 -7.70 0.56
N PHE A 25 7.97 -8.61 1.35
CA PHE A 25 8.33 -8.81 2.75
C PHE A 25 9.77 -9.31 2.90
N GLY A 26 10.20 -10.28 2.10
CA GLY A 26 11.57 -10.79 2.10
C GLY A 26 12.59 -9.70 1.78
N THR A 27 12.30 -8.85 0.79
CA THR A 27 13.17 -7.72 0.44
C THR A 27 13.22 -6.69 1.56
N ALA A 28 12.08 -6.34 2.15
CA ALA A 28 12.04 -5.44 3.29
C ALA A 28 12.80 -6.02 4.49
N LEU A 29 12.63 -7.29 4.83
CA LEU A 29 13.31 -7.95 5.94
C LEU A 29 14.82 -7.99 5.74
N LEU A 30 15.29 -8.47 4.58
CA LEU A 30 16.72 -8.60 4.27
C LEU A 30 17.43 -7.24 4.21
N THR A 31 16.70 -6.18 3.88
CA THR A 31 17.25 -4.82 3.80
C THR A 31 17.00 -3.99 5.05
N LEU A 32 16.52 -4.61 6.15
CA LEU A 32 16.16 -3.91 7.38
C LEU A 32 15.21 -2.72 7.12
N SER A 33 14.26 -2.93 6.22
CA SER A 33 13.25 -1.97 5.74
C SER A 33 13.81 -0.77 4.95
N ILE A 34 15.09 -0.76 4.59
CA ILE A 34 15.68 0.31 3.77
C ILE A 34 15.02 0.36 2.39
N LEU A 35 14.79 -0.81 1.77
CA LEU A 35 14.14 -0.92 0.46
C LEU A 35 12.63 -1.13 0.56
N ALA A 36 11.98 -0.84 1.70
CA ALA A 36 10.55 -1.06 1.86
C ALA A 36 9.71 -0.25 0.85
N ILE A 37 9.99 1.05 0.71
CA ILE A 37 9.29 1.92 -0.25
C ILE A 37 9.42 1.43 -1.70
N PRO A 38 10.63 1.20 -2.26
CA PRO A 38 10.73 0.70 -3.63
C PRO A 38 10.15 -0.71 -3.79
N SER A 39 10.20 -1.57 -2.76
CA SER A 39 9.60 -2.91 -2.80
C SER A 39 8.07 -2.86 -2.91
N VAL A 40 7.42 -2.02 -2.08
CA VAL A 40 5.97 -1.81 -2.16
C VAL A 40 5.60 -1.15 -3.48
N THR A 41 6.42 -0.23 -3.99
CA THR A 41 6.21 0.41 -5.30
C THR A 41 6.25 -0.62 -6.43
N ALA A 42 7.23 -1.52 -6.43
CA ALA A 42 7.34 -2.60 -7.42
C ALA A 42 6.12 -3.54 -7.37
N ALA A 43 5.65 -3.87 -6.17
CA ALA A 43 4.43 -4.65 -6.00
C ALA A 43 3.20 -3.96 -6.60
N PHE A 44 3.02 -2.66 -6.36
CA PHE A 44 1.91 -1.89 -6.92
C PHE A 44 1.98 -1.74 -8.45
N VAL A 45 3.18 -1.68 -9.04
CA VAL A 45 3.34 -1.67 -10.51
C VAL A 45 2.87 -2.99 -11.10
N ILE A 46 3.27 -4.12 -10.50
CA ILE A 46 2.81 -5.44 -10.91
C ILE A 46 1.30 -5.57 -10.72
N GLY A 47 0.76 -5.11 -9.58
CA GLY A 47 -0.68 -5.07 -9.32
C GLY A 47 -1.46 -4.25 -10.35
N LYS A 48 -0.93 -3.08 -10.74
CA LYS A 48 -1.45 -2.27 -11.85
C LYS A 48 -1.49 -3.07 -13.14
N ASP A 49 -0.39 -3.72 -13.52
CA ASP A 49 -0.32 -4.49 -14.77
C ASP A 49 -1.34 -5.64 -14.78
N VAL A 50 -1.65 -6.22 -13.63
CA VAL A 50 -2.68 -7.26 -13.48
C VAL A 50 -4.07 -6.67 -13.68
N ILE A 51 -4.36 -5.52 -13.05
CA ILE A 51 -5.65 -4.82 -13.19
C ILE A 51 -5.90 -4.45 -14.66
N TYR A 52 -4.90 -3.89 -15.35
CA TYR A 52 -5.01 -3.48 -16.75
C TYR A 52 -4.71 -4.63 -17.75
N ARG A 53 -4.61 -5.88 -17.28
CA ARG A 53 -4.36 -7.09 -18.12
C ARG A 53 -3.11 -6.99 -19.02
N LYS A 54 -2.09 -6.28 -18.57
CA LYS A 54 -0.76 -6.16 -19.20
C LYS A 54 0.27 -7.11 -18.59
N PHE A 55 -0.17 -7.96 -17.65
CA PHE A 55 0.68 -8.93 -16.99
C PHE A 55 0.84 -10.19 -17.84
N ASP A 56 2.08 -10.51 -18.21
CA ASP A 56 2.43 -11.77 -18.86
C ASP A 56 2.91 -12.76 -17.80
N VAL A 57 2.21 -13.89 -17.67
CA VAL A 57 2.50 -14.93 -16.67
C VAL A 57 3.79 -15.68 -16.99
N ASN A 58 4.28 -15.62 -18.24
CA ASN A 58 5.51 -16.28 -18.66
C ASN A 58 6.78 -15.54 -18.23
N ASP A 59 6.69 -14.25 -17.92
CA ASP A 59 7.77 -13.52 -17.28
C ASP A 59 7.80 -13.90 -15.79
N GLY A 60 8.78 -14.70 -15.40
CA GLY A 60 8.90 -15.19 -14.02
C GLY A 60 8.69 -14.07 -12.98
N LEU A 61 7.69 -14.23 -12.11
CA LEU A 61 7.18 -13.17 -11.22
C LEU A 61 8.27 -12.53 -10.36
N LEU A 62 9.17 -13.33 -9.79
CA LEU A 62 10.28 -12.84 -8.98
C LEU A 62 11.26 -11.99 -9.81
N ARG A 63 11.56 -12.40 -11.05
CA ARG A 63 12.44 -11.65 -11.95
C ARG A 63 11.83 -10.29 -12.28
N ARG A 64 10.53 -10.26 -12.58
CA ARG A 64 9.80 -9.02 -12.83
C ARG A 64 9.78 -8.12 -11.59
N PHE A 65 9.53 -8.69 -10.41
CA PHE A 65 9.60 -7.96 -9.13
C PHE A 65 10.95 -7.28 -8.92
N PHE A 66 12.07 -7.99 -9.08
CA PHE A 66 13.40 -7.38 -8.90
C PHE A 66 13.76 -6.38 -10.00
N SER A 67 13.30 -6.60 -11.24
CA SER A 67 13.44 -5.63 -12.32
C SER A 67 12.70 -4.32 -12.00
N GLU A 68 11.45 -4.41 -11.55
CA GLU A 68 10.66 -3.25 -11.14
C GLU A 68 11.23 -2.60 -9.87
N LEU A 69 11.70 -3.37 -8.89
CA LEU A 69 12.39 -2.86 -7.71
C LEU A 69 13.56 -1.94 -8.11
N SER A 70 14.40 -2.41 -9.04
CA SER A 70 15.53 -1.63 -9.56
C SER A 70 15.06 -0.36 -10.29
N ALA A 71 13.99 -0.45 -11.10
CA ALA A 71 13.44 0.70 -11.79
C ALA A 71 12.85 1.75 -10.83
N GLN A 72 12.28 1.30 -9.71
CA GLN A 72 11.66 2.16 -8.69
C GLN A 72 12.62 2.65 -7.61
N MET A 73 13.93 2.41 -7.74
CA MET A 73 14.94 2.97 -6.82
C MET A 73 14.90 4.50 -6.72
N CYS A 74 14.37 5.19 -7.72
CA CYS A 74 14.13 6.64 -7.64
C CYS A 74 13.18 7.06 -6.50
N MET A 75 12.35 6.14 -5.99
CA MET A 75 11.47 6.36 -4.84
C MET A 75 12.23 6.43 -3.50
N MET A 76 13.52 6.09 -3.49
CA MET A 76 14.40 6.26 -2.32
C MET A 76 14.53 7.73 -1.87
N LYS A 77 14.13 8.71 -2.69
CA LYS A 77 13.99 10.10 -2.25
C LYS A 77 13.03 10.28 -1.05
N TYR A 78 12.13 9.32 -0.82
CA TYR A 78 11.22 9.29 0.33
C TYR A 78 11.77 8.48 1.53
N PHE A 79 13.02 8.01 1.45
CA PHE A 79 13.70 7.32 2.55
C PHE A 79 13.65 8.05 3.91
N PRO A 80 13.71 9.40 3.99
CA PRO A 80 13.55 10.09 5.27
C PRO A 80 12.22 9.77 5.98
N LEU A 81 11.12 9.54 5.23
CA LEU A 81 9.84 9.14 5.83
C LEU A 81 9.92 7.72 6.40
N GLN A 82 10.61 6.80 5.70
CA GLN A 82 10.85 5.45 6.19
C GLN A 82 11.70 5.46 7.46
N LEU A 83 12.73 6.30 7.52
CA LEU A 83 13.59 6.45 8.69
C LEU A 83 12.80 6.92 9.92
N LEU A 84 11.86 7.85 9.74
CA LEU A 84 10.96 8.29 10.81
C LEU A 84 10.10 7.13 11.34
N ILE A 85 9.55 6.29 10.45
CA ILE A 85 8.78 5.11 10.88
C ILE A 85 9.64 4.15 11.69
N ILE A 86 10.87 3.87 11.24
CA ILE A 86 11.81 2.99 11.95
C ILE A 86 12.13 3.57 13.33
N LEU A 87 12.42 4.88 13.41
CA LEU A 87 12.73 5.55 14.67
C LEU A 87 11.54 5.51 15.64
N GLN A 88 10.32 5.75 15.16
CA GLN A 88 9.11 5.67 15.99
C GLN A 88 8.85 4.24 16.46
N THR A 89 9.11 3.25 15.62
CA THR A 89 8.98 1.83 16.00
C THR A 89 9.98 1.46 17.09
N ALA A 90 11.24 1.90 16.97
CA ALA A 90 12.24 1.75 18.02
C ALA A 90 11.83 2.49 19.31
N GLY A 91 11.23 3.67 19.18
CA GLY A 91 10.66 4.43 20.29
C GLY A 91 9.55 3.68 21.04
N ILE A 92 8.65 2.99 20.32
CA ILE A 92 7.61 2.14 20.91
C ILE A 92 8.24 1.01 21.72
N VAL A 93 9.21 0.29 21.14
CA VAL A 93 9.90 -0.80 21.84
C VAL A 93 10.63 -0.29 23.08
N GLY A 94 11.27 0.88 22.99
CA GLY A 94 11.92 1.54 24.13
C GLY A 94 10.92 1.91 25.23
N ALA A 95 9.80 2.55 24.88
CA ALA A 95 8.76 2.97 25.81
C ALA A 95 8.10 1.78 26.52
N GLN A 96 7.88 0.67 25.82
CA GLN A 96 7.36 -0.56 26.42
C GLN A 96 8.34 -1.16 27.44
N ARG A 97 9.65 -1.15 27.14
CA ARG A 97 10.68 -1.66 28.06
C ARG A 97 10.85 -0.82 29.32
N THR A 98 10.58 0.47 29.26
CA THR A 98 10.66 1.38 30.43
C THR A 98 9.35 1.47 31.22
N GLY A 99 8.32 0.71 30.84
CA GLY A 99 7.00 0.75 31.49
C GLY A 99 6.17 1.99 31.15
N MET A 100 6.62 2.81 30.21
CA MET A 100 5.92 4.03 29.76
C MET A 100 4.99 3.73 28.57
N THR A 101 4.11 2.74 28.69
CA THR A 101 3.23 2.26 27.60
C THR A 101 2.32 3.35 27.05
N PHE A 102 2.01 4.40 27.82
CA PHE A 102 1.21 5.51 27.31
C PHE A 102 1.88 6.25 26.13
N LEU A 103 3.22 6.26 26.06
CA LEU A 103 3.97 6.90 24.98
C LEU A 103 3.93 6.10 23.68
N SER A 104 3.62 4.79 23.71
CA SER A 104 3.54 4.00 22.48
C SER A 104 2.32 4.36 21.63
N TYR A 105 1.22 4.83 22.25
CA TYR A 105 0.01 5.21 21.53
C TYR A 105 0.21 6.40 20.57
N PRO A 106 0.73 7.58 20.99
CA PRO A 106 0.98 8.68 20.07
C PRO A 106 2.02 8.32 18.99
N MET A 107 3.04 7.51 19.32
CA MET A 107 4.00 7.02 18.32
C MET A 107 3.32 6.15 17.26
N LEU A 108 2.37 5.29 17.66
CA LEU A 108 1.57 4.48 16.74
C LEU A 108 0.71 5.34 15.80
N ILE A 109 0.13 6.43 16.32
CA ILE A 109 -0.64 7.40 15.52
C ILE A 109 0.28 8.00 14.44
N CYS A 110 1.47 8.46 14.83
CA CYS A 110 2.45 9.02 13.90
C CYS A 110 2.87 8.01 12.83
N ILE A 111 3.16 6.76 13.21
CA ILE A 111 3.49 5.68 12.26
C ILE A 111 2.33 5.46 11.28
N SER A 112 1.09 5.41 11.76
CA SER A 112 -0.09 5.19 10.92
C SER A 112 -0.25 6.30 9.87
N ILE A 113 -0.06 7.57 10.27
CA ILE A 113 -0.07 8.72 9.36
C ILE A 113 1.04 8.61 8.33
N LEU A 114 2.28 8.35 8.76
CA LEU A 114 3.43 8.26 7.87
C LEU A 114 3.29 7.12 6.85
N THR A 115 2.85 5.94 7.30
CA THR A 115 2.60 4.80 6.43
C THR A 115 1.50 5.10 5.41
N ALA A 116 0.41 5.75 5.82
CA ALA A 116 -0.64 6.16 4.88
C ALA A 116 -0.13 7.14 3.83
N VAL A 117 0.66 8.14 4.24
CA VAL A 117 1.29 9.09 3.31
C VAL A 117 2.18 8.36 2.29
N ILE A 118 3.00 7.40 2.73
CA ILE A 118 3.84 6.59 1.82
C ILE A 118 2.97 5.83 0.81
N ILE A 119 1.92 5.14 1.27
CA ILE A 119 1.04 4.37 0.38
C ILE A 119 0.33 5.28 -0.63
N TYR A 120 -0.12 6.46 -0.21
CA TYR A 120 -0.70 7.46 -1.11
C TYR A 120 0.33 7.96 -2.13
N ILE A 121 1.54 8.30 -1.71
CA ILE A 121 2.63 8.71 -2.63
C ILE A 121 2.90 7.63 -3.68
N ILE A 122 3.00 6.37 -3.25
CA ILE A 122 3.22 5.22 -4.15
C ILE A 122 2.06 5.09 -5.14
N SER A 123 0.83 5.13 -4.64
CA SER A 123 -0.39 5.01 -5.46
C SER A 123 -0.45 6.10 -6.53
N TYR A 124 -0.20 7.36 -6.13
CA TYR A 124 -0.21 8.48 -7.06
C TYR A 124 0.95 8.42 -8.08
N HIS A 125 2.14 7.98 -7.68
CA HIS A 125 3.27 7.82 -8.61
C HIS A 125 3.01 6.76 -9.68
N ILE A 126 2.23 5.72 -9.36
CA ILE A 126 1.97 4.57 -10.25
C ILE A 126 0.73 4.78 -11.12
N PHE A 127 -0.35 5.27 -10.51
CA PHE A 127 -1.65 5.35 -11.17
C PHE A 127 -1.92 6.74 -11.78
N PHE A 128 -1.26 7.81 -11.33
CA PHE A 128 -1.55 9.17 -11.79
C PHE A 128 -0.46 9.72 -12.72
N SER A 129 -0.84 10.16 -13.92
CA SER A 129 0.03 10.86 -14.87
C SER A 129 -0.71 12.09 -15.40
N PRO A 130 -0.12 13.31 -15.34
CA PRO A 130 1.25 13.65 -14.93
C PRO A 130 1.49 13.50 -13.42
N LYS A 131 2.71 13.13 -13.00
CA LYS A 131 3.05 12.84 -11.60
C LYS A 131 2.71 14.04 -10.68
N PRO A 132 1.84 13.85 -9.67
CA PRO A 132 1.39 14.96 -8.84
C PRO A 132 2.47 15.40 -7.85
N THR A 133 2.36 16.63 -7.38
CA THR A 133 3.21 17.15 -6.31
C THR A 133 2.84 16.53 -4.96
N VAL A 134 3.77 16.50 -4.00
CA VAL A 134 3.51 15.98 -2.65
C VAL A 134 2.34 16.71 -1.98
N THR A 135 2.21 18.01 -2.23
CA THR A 135 1.11 18.84 -1.72
C THR A 135 -0.25 18.36 -2.24
N GLU A 136 -0.36 18.02 -3.53
CA GLU A 136 -1.59 17.48 -4.11
C GLU A 136 -1.94 16.11 -3.53
N VAL A 137 -0.93 15.27 -3.27
CA VAL A 137 -1.13 13.98 -2.61
C VAL A 137 -1.67 14.17 -1.18
N LEU A 138 -1.15 15.14 -0.43
CA LEU A 138 -1.64 15.48 0.91
C LEU A 138 -3.07 16.01 0.89
N VAL A 139 -3.40 16.91 -0.03
CA VAL A 139 -4.77 17.44 -0.18
C VAL A 139 -5.75 16.32 -0.53
N ALA A 140 -5.36 15.42 -1.43
CA ALA A 140 -6.19 14.29 -1.79
C ALA A 140 -6.37 13.28 -0.64
N MET A 141 -5.33 13.08 0.18
CA MET A 141 -5.42 12.27 1.39
C MET A 141 -6.44 12.86 2.38
N LEU A 142 -6.44 14.18 2.57
CA LEU A 142 -7.39 14.89 3.44
C LEU A 142 -8.82 14.86 2.91
N TYR A 143 -9.01 14.94 1.58
CA TYR A 143 -10.33 14.84 0.96
C TYR A 143 -11.04 13.52 1.29
N ARG A 144 -10.27 12.46 1.54
CA ARG A 144 -10.77 11.11 1.84
C ARG A 144 -10.30 10.57 3.20
N ILE A 145 -10.33 11.45 4.21
CA ILE A 145 -9.91 11.15 5.59
C ILE A 145 -10.62 9.93 6.23
N HIS A 146 -11.82 9.59 5.76
CA HIS A 146 -12.61 8.45 6.25
C HIS A 146 -11.89 7.11 6.01
N TYR A 147 -11.21 6.96 4.88
CA TYR A 147 -10.40 5.76 4.59
C TYR A 147 -9.16 5.70 5.49
N PHE A 148 -8.55 6.86 5.77
CA PHE A 148 -7.44 6.97 6.72
C PHE A 148 -7.87 6.57 8.14
N LEU A 149 -9.05 7.02 8.59
CA LEU A 149 -9.64 6.65 9.88
C LEU A 149 -9.85 5.15 10.02
N ILE A 150 -10.30 4.45 8.98
CA ILE A 150 -10.49 2.99 9.00
C ILE A 150 -9.15 2.28 9.24
N VAL A 151 -8.12 2.65 8.48
CA VAL A 151 -6.76 2.07 8.62
C VAL A 151 -6.21 2.30 10.03
N TRP A 152 -6.39 3.53 10.54
CA TRP A 152 -5.97 3.89 11.88
C TRP A 152 -6.68 3.10 12.97
N ILE A 153 -8.02 2.98 12.90
CA ILE A 153 -8.81 2.20 13.86
C ILE A 153 -8.33 0.74 13.87
N VAL A 154 -8.08 0.16 12.69
CA VAL A 154 -7.64 -1.23 12.64
C VAL A 154 -6.23 -1.39 13.20
N MET A 155 -5.28 -0.52 12.84
CA MET A 155 -3.93 -0.52 13.43
C MET A 155 -3.97 -0.42 14.97
N LEU A 156 -4.84 0.44 15.50
CA LEU A 156 -4.99 0.67 16.94
C LEU A 156 -5.62 -0.55 17.63
N LEU A 157 -6.70 -1.11 17.08
CA LEU A 157 -7.30 -2.36 17.54
C LEU A 157 -6.28 -3.49 17.54
N VAL A 158 -5.50 -3.60 16.47
CA VAL A 158 -4.49 -4.64 16.31
C VAL A 158 -3.38 -4.52 17.36
N THR A 159 -2.92 -3.30 17.64
CA THR A 159 -1.86 -3.05 18.63
C THR A 159 -2.36 -3.26 20.06
N VAL A 160 -3.60 -2.85 20.36
CA VAL A 160 -4.20 -2.95 21.70
C VAL A 160 -4.62 -4.37 22.05
N LEU A 161 -5.21 -5.11 21.10
CA LEU A 161 -5.80 -6.42 21.39
C LEU A 161 -4.78 -7.56 21.43
N PHE A 162 -3.65 -7.42 20.72
CA PHE A 162 -2.86 -8.60 20.36
C PHE A 162 -1.40 -8.61 20.87
N GLY A 163 -0.84 -7.48 21.35
CA GLY A 163 0.49 -7.44 21.97
C GLY A 163 1.65 -8.03 21.13
N VAL A 164 2.83 -8.19 21.72
CA VAL A 164 4.04 -8.73 21.04
C VAL A 164 3.86 -10.19 20.60
N GLN A 165 2.96 -10.93 21.24
CA GLN A 165 2.76 -12.37 21.05
C GLN A 165 2.10 -12.73 19.71
N LEU A 166 1.46 -11.78 19.02
CA LEU A 166 0.79 -12.01 17.75
C LEU A 166 1.53 -11.48 16.54
N MET A 167 2.79 -11.03 16.66
CA MET A 167 3.56 -10.45 15.56
C MET A 167 3.55 -11.31 14.28
N GLY A 168 3.48 -12.64 14.41
CA GLY A 168 3.34 -13.58 13.28
C GLY A 168 1.95 -13.62 12.64
N ILE A 169 0.86 -13.52 13.42
CA ILE A 169 -0.52 -13.45 12.91
C ILE A 169 -0.78 -12.07 12.30
N LEU A 170 -0.24 -11.02 12.91
CA LEU A 170 -0.22 -9.64 12.43
C LEU A 170 0.52 -9.50 11.10
N LEU A 171 1.49 -10.39 10.83
CA LEU A 171 2.21 -10.45 9.56
C LEU A 171 1.30 -10.93 8.43
N ILE A 172 0.50 -11.97 8.70
CA ILE A 172 -0.46 -12.53 7.73
C ILE A 172 -1.68 -11.61 7.56
N PHE A 173 -2.23 -11.08 8.65
CA PHE A 173 -3.36 -10.14 8.61
C PHE A 173 -2.96 -8.72 8.17
N GLY A 174 -1.72 -8.32 8.43
CA GLY A 174 -1.17 -7.03 8.04
C GLY A 174 -1.14 -6.86 6.53
N GLU A 175 -0.95 -7.93 5.77
CA GLU A 175 -1.09 -7.94 4.31
C GLU A 175 -2.52 -7.70 3.85
N ALA A 176 -3.51 -8.32 4.48
CA ALA A 176 -4.91 -8.07 4.16
C ALA A 176 -5.31 -6.61 4.45
N LEU A 177 -4.73 -6.01 5.50
CA LEU A 177 -4.92 -4.60 5.81
C LEU A 177 -4.20 -3.69 4.82
N LEU A 178 -2.96 -4.03 4.44
CA LEU A 178 -2.21 -3.31 3.42
C LEU A 178 -2.98 -3.30 2.10
N LEU A 179 -3.58 -4.44 1.72
CA LEU A 179 -4.43 -4.58 0.55
C LEU A 179 -5.71 -3.73 0.65
N ALA A 180 -6.33 -3.64 1.83
CA ALA A 180 -7.47 -2.74 2.05
C ALA A 180 -7.06 -1.26 1.91
N VAL A 181 -5.86 -0.89 2.39
CA VAL A 181 -5.31 0.46 2.23
C VAL A 181 -4.99 0.74 0.76
N GLU A 182 -4.41 -0.23 0.06
CA GLU A 182 -4.09 -0.16 -1.37
C GLU A 182 -5.36 0.04 -2.22
N ILE A 183 -6.41 -0.72 -1.97
CA ILE A 183 -7.71 -0.53 -2.64
C ILE A 183 -8.25 0.87 -2.34
N SER A 184 -8.18 1.30 -1.09
CA SER A 184 -8.69 2.62 -0.67
C SER A 184 -7.91 3.76 -1.32
N SER A 185 -6.57 3.66 -1.39
CA SER A 185 -5.71 4.65 -2.02
C SER A 185 -5.90 4.67 -3.53
N PHE A 186 -6.05 3.50 -4.17
CA PHE A 186 -6.39 3.39 -5.58
C PHE A 186 -7.72 4.07 -5.90
N LEU A 187 -8.79 3.79 -5.14
CA LEU A 187 -10.08 4.48 -5.29
C LEU A 187 -9.96 5.99 -5.05
N GLY A 188 -9.08 6.42 -4.15
CA GLY A 188 -8.75 7.83 -3.93
C GLY A 188 -8.10 8.47 -5.16
N VAL A 189 -7.12 7.82 -5.76
CA VAL A 189 -6.47 8.27 -7.01
C VAL A 189 -7.49 8.37 -8.14
N MET A 190 -8.35 7.36 -8.29
CA MET A 190 -9.41 7.34 -9.31
C MET A 190 -10.41 8.48 -9.13
N GLY A 191 -10.85 8.74 -7.89
CA GLY A 191 -11.72 9.88 -7.58
C GLY A 191 -11.05 11.23 -7.90
N PHE A 192 -9.75 11.36 -7.63
CA PHE A 192 -9.01 12.58 -7.95
C PHE A 192 -8.80 12.78 -9.46
N LYS A 193 -8.54 11.71 -10.21
CA LYS A 193 -8.53 11.75 -11.70
C LYS A 193 -9.87 12.20 -12.25
N LYS A 194 -10.98 11.70 -11.69
CA LYS A 194 -12.33 12.11 -12.07
C LYS A 194 -12.54 13.61 -11.85
N LEU A 195 -12.18 14.13 -10.67
CA LEU A 195 -12.28 15.56 -10.36
C LEU A 195 -11.48 16.44 -11.35
N LYS A 196 -10.33 15.94 -11.81
CA LYS A 196 -9.49 16.64 -12.80
C LYS A 196 -9.85 16.32 -14.27
N ASN A 197 -10.90 15.54 -14.54
CA ASN A 197 -11.26 15.05 -15.88
C ASN A 197 -10.11 14.33 -16.63
N MET A 198 -9.27 13.59 -15.90
CA MET A 198 -8.10 12.85 -16.43
C MET A 198 -8.29 11.34 -16.47
N LEU A 199 -9.55 10.87 -16.40
CA LEU A 199 -9.89 9.45 -16.54
C LEU A 199 -9.65 8.97 -17.97
N THR A 200 -8.89 7.89 -18.13
CA THR A 200 -8.74 7.24 -19.44
C THR A 200 -9.99 6.45 -19.81
N ASP A 201 -10.20 6.17 -21.10
CA ASP A 201 -11.38 5.43 -21.53
C ASP A 201 -11.37 3.96 -21.06
N GLU A 202 -10.18 3.34 -20.92
CA GLU A 202 -9.99 2.03 -20.25
C GLU A 202 -10.48 2.06 -18.79
N GLU A 203 -10.22 3.15 -18.06
CA GLU A 203 -10.66 3.30 -16.67
C GLU A 203 -12.18 3.51 -16.58
N LYS A 204 -12.77 4.25 -17.52
CA LYS A 204 -14.23 4.43 -17.57
C LYS A 204 -14.97 3.13 -17.85
N GLU A 205 -14.42 2.30 -18.74
CA GLU A 205 -14.97 0.99 -19.06
C GLU A 205 -14.81 -0.02 -17.91
N PHE A 206 -13.67 0.00 -17.21
CA PHE A 206 -13.39 -0.92 -16.10
C PHE A 206 -14.31 -0.69 -14.89
N PHE A 207 -14.51 0.56 -14.49
CA PHE A 207 -15.34 0.88 -13.31
C PHE A 207 -16.83 0.95 -13.64
N GLY A 208 -17.19 1.30 -14.88
CA GLY A 208 -18.56 1.59 -15.27
C GLY A 208 -19.08 2.90 -14.67
N GLU A 209 -20.06 3.53 -15.33
CA GLU A 209 -20.59 4.83 -14.92
C GLU A 209 -21.18 4.84 -13.50
N ASP A 210 -21.76 3.73 -13.05
CA ASP A 210 -22.42 3.64 -11.74
C ASP A 210 -21.46 3.64 -10.56
N VAL A 211 -20.27 3.03 -10.72
CA VAL A 211 -19.22 3.07 -9.68
C VAL A 211 -18.52 4.42 -9.73
N LEU A 212 -18.27 4.96 -10.92
CA LEU A 212 -17.73 6.30 -11.08
C LEU A 212 -18.62 7.36 -10.44
N LYS A 213 -19.96 7.28 -10.52
CA LYS A 213 -20.87 8.21 -9.84
C LYS A 213 -20.75 8.18 -8.31
N LYS A 214 -20.33 7.06 -7.72
CA LYS A 214 -20.17 6.86 -6.28
C LYS A 214 -18.76 7.19 -5.76
N LEU A 215 -17.79 7.37 -6.66
CA LEU A 215 -16.44 7.89 -6.38
C LEU A 215 -16.44 9.42 -6.37
#